data_AF-A0A3A8GVL7-F1
#
_entry.id   AF-A0A3A8GVL7-F1
#
_cell.length_a   1.000
_cell.length_b   1.000
_cell.length_c   1.000
_cell.angle_alpha   90.00
_cell.angle_beta   90.00
_cell.angle_gamma   90.00
#
_symmetry.space_group_name_H-M   'P 1'
#
loop_
_entity.id
_entity.type
_entity.pdbx_description
1 polymer ?
#
loop_
_entity_poly.entity_id
_entity_poly.type
_entity_poly.pdbx_seq_one_letter_code
_entity_poly.pdbx_strand_id
1 'polypeptide(L)'
;MTLAEELFHADSEAVLKLLALLDGDAGAEARWQLTLRGLDLLLGDLGLDLRAKLTVAERSRDYFGREFRMDTAFTHQLGARYRQARAALDAAWAPDAEESPLLVEGLAVLRERSERLAPLRRRMEAALREGRLGVALPAVAATHLHMHANRMLRSAARAQELVLYDFLARTYQSQLARARAQEPRP
;
A
#
# COMPACT_ATOMS: atom_id res chain seq x y z
N MET A 1 7.93 -0.29 -24.95
CA MET A 1 7.43 0.18 -23.65
C MET A 1 8.24 -0.50 -22.56
N THR A 2 8.75 0.25 -21.58
CA THR A 2 9.53 -0.32 -20.48
C THR A 2 8.60 -1.00 -19.46
N LEU A 3 9.10 -1.96 -18.66
CA LEU A 3 8.28 -2.63 -17.62
C LEU A 3 7.67 -1.63 -16.61
N ALA A 4 8.38 -0.53 -16.33
CA ALA A 4 7.91 0.52 -15.45
C ALA A 4 6.71 1.29 -16.04
N GLU A 5 6.76 1.61 -17.35
CA GLU A 5 5.64 2.27 -18.04
C GLU A 5 4.38 1.40 -18.03
N GLU A 6 4.53 0.08 -18.23
CA GLU A 6 3.39 -0.84 -18.21
C GLU A 6 2.77 -0.92 -16.80
N LEU A 7 3.59 -0.92 -15.75
CA LEU A 7 3.15 -0.90 -14.37
C LEU A 7 2.41 0.42 -14.02
N PHE A 8 2.96 1.57 -14.41
CA PHE A 8 2.30 2.86 -14.24
C PHE A 8 0.99 2.96 -15.00
N HIS A 9 0.94 2.43 -16.22
CA HIS A 9 -0.27 2.47 -17.04
C HIS A 9 -1.38 1.62 -16.41
N ALA A 10 -1.08 0.37 -16.03
CA ALA A 10 -2.05 -0.51 -15.37
C ALA A 10 -2.58 0.08 -14.06
N ASP A 11 -1.72 0.70 -13.25
CA ASP A 11 -2.15 1.39 -12.03
C ASP A 11 -2.99 2.63 -12.33
N SER A 12 -2.64 3.44 -13.33
CA SER A 12 -3.39 4.65 -13.69
C SER A 12 -4.80 4.31 -14.17
N GLU A 13 -4.95 3.26 -14.98
CA GLU A 13 -6.27 2.76 -15.41
C GLU A 13 -7.14 2.33 -14.24
N ALA A 14 -6.56 1.62 -13.26
CA ALA A 14 -7.27 1.22 -12.05
C ALA A 14 -7.69 2.44 -11.22
N VAL A 15 -6.80 3.42 -11.06
CA VAL A 15 -7.12 4.65 -10.32
C VAL A 15 -8.23 5.44 -11.00
N LEU A 16 -8.27 5.53 -12.34
CA LEU A 16 -9.38 6.20 -13.03
C LEU A 16 -10.73 5.56 -12.71
N LYS A 17 -10.80 4.22 -12.74
CA LYS A 17 -12.00 3.47 -12.33
C LYS A 17 -12.37 3.75 -10.88
N LEU A 18 -11.39 3.72 -9.96
CA LEU A 18 -11.61 4.01 -8.54
C LEU A 18 -12.13 5.45 -8.32
N LEU A 19 -11.54 6.44 -8.99
CA LEU A 19 -11.94 7.83 -8.85
C LEU A 19 -13.38 8.08 -9.31
N ALA A 20 -13.83 7.36 -10.35
CA ALA A 20 -15.22 7.42 -10.80
C ALA A 20 -16.21 6.81 -9.78
N LEU A 21 -15.78 5.83 -8.99
CA LEU A 21 -16.61 5.24 -7.92
C LEU A 21 -16.68 6.13 -6.67
N LEU A 22 -15.63 6.90 -6.39
CA LEU A 22 -15.41 7.57 -5.10
C LEU A 22 -15.95 9.00 -5.03
N ASP A 23 -17.12 9.25 -5.62
CA ASP A 23 -17.77 10.55 -5.56
C ASP A 23 -18.55 10.76 -4.24
N GLY A 24 -18.70 12.02 -3.82
CA GLY A 24 -19.38 12.39 -2.57
C GLY A 24 -18.66 12.01 -1.25
N ASP A 25 -19.36 12.16 -0.13
CA ASP A 25 -18.80 11.98 1.22
C ASP A 25 -18.53 10.52 1.59
N ALA A 26 -19.40 9.59 1.17
CA ALA A 26 -19.14 8.15 1.31
C ALA A 26 -17.85 7.73 0.55
N GLY A 27 -17.55 8.42 -0.55
CA GLY A 27 -16.31 8.29 -1.30
C GLY A 27 -15.07 8.75 -0.53
N ALA A 28 -15.18 9.62 0.48
CA ALA A 28 -14.02 10.06 1.27
C ALA A 28 -13.50 8.96 2.21
N GLU A 29 -14.39 8.26 2.91
CA GLU A 29 -14.02 7.17 3.81
C GLU A 29 -13.48 5.97 3.02
N ALA A 30 -14.19 5.55 1.96
CA ALA A 30 -13.73 4.47 1.10
C ALA A 30 -12.39 4.79 0.41
N ARG A 31 -12.09 6.06 0.12
CA ARG A 31 -10.87 6.46 -0.60
C ARG A 31 -9.61 6.16 0.18
N TRP A 32 -9.50 6.52 1.46
CA TRP A 32 -8.26 6.26 2.20
C TRP A 32 -8.07 4.76 2.44
N GLN A 33 -9.17 4.03 2.68
CA GLN A 33 -9.17 2.58 2.81
C GLN A 33 -8.70 1.92 1.51
N LEU A 34 -9.30 2.25 0.37
CA LEU A 34 -8.89 1.75 -0.94
C LEU A 34 -7.48 2.15 -1.33
N THR A 35 -7.03 3.34 -0.93
CA THR A 35 -5.62 3.74 -1.11
C THR A 35 -4.72 2.78 -0.33
N LEU A 36 -5.00 2.56 0.95
CA LEU A 36 -4.21 1.67 1.79
C LEU A 36 -4.20 0.21 1.28
N ARG A 37 -5.37 -0.32 0.88
CA ARG A 37 -5.51 -1.65 0.28
C ARG A 37 -4.76 -1.73 -1.05
N GLY A 38 -4.84 -0.69 -1.87
CA GLY A 38 -4.13 -0.57 -3.13
C GLY A 38 -2.61 -0.59 -2.95
N LEU A 39 -2.08 0.07 -1.91
CA LEU A 39 -0.66 0.03 -1.55
C LEU A 39 -0.20 -1.37 -1.14
N ASP A 40 -0.94 -2.04 -0.25
CA ASP A 40 -0.60 -3.41 0.20
C ASP A 40 -0.68 -4.45 -0.92
N LEU A 41 -1.72 -4.37 -1.75
CA LEU A 41 -1.86 -5.24 -2.93
C LEU A 41 -0.73 -5.01 -3.91
N LEU A 42 -0.38 -3.75 -4.22
CA LEU A 42 0.70 -3.44 -5.15
C LEU A 42 2.05 -3.99 -4.69
N LEU A 43 2.33 -3.93 -3.39
CA LEU A 43 3.52 -4.57 -2.81
C LEU A 43 3.49 -6.10 -2.97
N GLY A 44 2.32 -6.72 -2.83
CA GLY A 44 2.11 -8.15 -3.05
C GLY A 44 2.21 -8.56 -4.53
N ASP A 45 1.74 -7.72 -5.45
CA ASP A 45 1.81 -7.94 -6.90
C ASP A 45 3.26 -7.91 -7.38
N LEU A 46 4.06 -7.02 -6.78
CA LEU A 46 5.52 -7.01 -6.91
C LEU A 46 6.21 -8.16 -6.14
N GLY A 47 5.47 -8.83 -5.24
CA GLY A 47 5.84 -10.01 -4.45
C GLY A 47 6.96 -9.80 -3.49
N LEU A 48 6.89 -8.64 -2.86
CA LEU A 48 7.57 -8.43 -1.61
C LEU A 48 6.86 -9.28 -0.55
N ASP A 49 7.65 -10.10 0.14
CA ASP A 49 7.19 -10.77 1.35
C ASP A 49 6.91 -9.76 2.47
N LEU A 50 6.32 -10.22 3.57
CA LEU A 50 5.93 -9.34 4.67
C LEU A 50 7.11 -8.52 5.26
N ARG A 51 8.34 -9.04 5.25
CA ARG A 51 9.52 -8.33 5.75
C ARG A 51 9.98 -7.24 4.77
N ALA A 52 9.95 -7.55 3.48
CA ALA A 52 10.25 -6.58 2.41
C ALA A 52 9.18 -5.49 2.35
N LYS A 53 7.90 -5.84 2.52
CA LYS A 53 6.79 -4.88 2.66
C LYS A 53 7.01 -3.92 3.81
N LEU A 54 7.37 -4.44 4.99
CA LEU A 54 7.71 -3.62 6.16
C LEU A 54 8.86 -2.67 5.86
N THR A 55 9.93 -3.17 5.25
CA THR A 55 11.11 -2.35 4.91
C THR A 55 10.75 -1.19 3.97
N VAL A 56 9.89 -1.43 2.97
CA VAL A 56 9.43 -0.36 2.06
C VAL A 56 8.54 0.65 2.81
N ALA A 57 7.63 0.18 3.65
CA ALA A 57 6.74 1.04 4.43
C ALA A 57 7.52 1.93 5.41
N GLU A 58 8.49 1.38 6.16
CA GLU A 58 9.33 2.14 7.09
C GLU A 58 10.19 3.17 6.38
N ARG A 59 10.85 2.79 5.27
CA ARG A 59 11.66 3.73 4.49
C ARG A 59 10.83 4.86 3.90
N SER A 60 9.63 4.54 3.42
CA SER A 60 8.71 5.55 2.87
C SER A 60 8.22 6.49 3.97
N ARG A 61 7.78 5.95 5.12
CA ARG A 61 7.43 6.73 6.32
C ARG A 61 8.56 7.66 6.73
N ASP A 62 9.79 7.16 6.86
CA ASP A 62 10.94 7.95 7.31
C ASP A 62 11.34 9.02 6.27
N TYR A 63 11.19 8.72 4.98
CA TYR A 63 11.38 9.70 3.92
C TYR A 63 10.43 10.89 4.05
N PHE A 64 9.12 10.65 4.13
CA PHE A 64 8.13 11.73 4.29
C PHE A 64 8.20 12.36 5.68
N GLY A 65 8.52 11.59 6.72
CA GLY A 65 8.63 12.06 8.10
C GLY A 65 9.70 13.13 8.29
N ARG A 66 10.82 13.04 7.56
CA ARG A 66 11.86 14.08 7.57
C ARG A 66 11.35 15.45 7.11
N GLU A 67 10.42 15.48 6.16
CA GLU A 67 9.87 16.73 5.62
C GLU A 67 8.96 17.44 6.62
N PHE A 68 8.23 16.67 7.42
CA PHE A 68 7.38 17.18 8.48
C PHE A 68 8.15 17.38 9.80
N ARG A 69 9.48 17.18 9.81
CA ARG A 69 10.32 17.20 11.01
C ARG A 69 9.72 16.35 12.13
N MET A 70 9.39 15.10 11.79
CA MET A 70 8.84 14.13 12.75
C MET A 70 9.69 14.07 14.00
N ASP A 71 9.10 14.51 15.11
CA ASP A 71 9.63 14.37 16.45
C ASP A 71 8.85 13.29 17.21
N THR A 72 9.20 13.12 18.49
CA THR A 72 8.51 12.18 19.38
C THR A 72 7.02 12.52 19.50
N ALA A 73 6.65 13.80 19.58
CA ALA A 73 5.26 14.22 19.71
C ALA A 73 4.43 13.89 18.47
N PHE A 74 4.96 14.14 17.27
CA PHE A 74 4.31 13.77 16.02
C PHE A 74 4.15 12.25 15.89
N THR A 75 5.18 11.49 16.29
CA THR A 75 5.12 10.02 16.32
C THR A 75 4.00 9.52 17.26
N HIS A 76 3.79 10.18 18.40
CA HIS A 76 2.66 9.88 19.29
C HIS A 76 1.31 10.21 18.65
N GLN A 77 1.19 11.31 17.90
CA GLN A 77 -0.03 11.66 17.17
C GLN A 77 -0.36 10.63 16.09
N LEU A 78 0.64 10.19 15.31
CA LEU A 78 0.48 9.10 14.35
C LEU A 78 -0.01 7.81 15.04
N GLY A 79 0.59 7.46 16.18
CA GLY A 79 0.15 6.32 16.98
C GLY A 79 -1.29 6.46 17.50
N ALA A 80 -1.74 7.66 17.86
CA ALA A 80 -3.11 7.91 18.26
C ALA A 80 -4.09 7.73 17.09
N ARG A 81 -3.76 8.29 15.91
CA ARG A 81 -4.55 8.10 14.68
C ARG A 81 -4.61 6.62 14.27
N TYR A 82 -3.50 5.90 14.39
CA TYR A 82 -3.46 4.47 14.11
C TYR A 82 -4.41 3.69 15.02
N ARG A 83 -4.45 4.00 16.32
CA ARG A 83 -5.38 3.37 17.25
C ARG A 83 -6.85 3.65 16.90
N GLN A 84 -7.16 4.88 16.47
CA GLN A 84 -8.51 5.24 16.01
C GLN A 84 -8.90 4.46 14.74
N ALA A 85 -7.97 4.30 13.80
CA ALA A 85 -8.19 3.55 12.57
C ALA A 85 -8.06 2.02 12.75
N ARG A 86 -7.64 1.53 13.93
CA ARG A 86 -7.21 0.14 14.12
C ARG A 86 -8.29 -0.88 13.76
N ALA A 87 -9.55 -0.61 14.13
CA ALA A 87 -10.65 -1.51 13.81
C ALA A 87 -10.86 -1.63 12.29
N ALA A 88 -10.87 -0.51 11.56
CA ALA A 88 -10.96 -0.50 10.10
C ALA A 88 -9.74 -1.17 9.44
N LEU A 89 -8.54 -0.97 10.01
CA LEU A 89 -7.33 -1.65 9.57
C LEU A 89 -7.44 -3.17 9.77
N ASP A 90 -7.76 -3.64 10.97
CA ASP A 90 -7.86 -5.08 11.23
C ASP A 90 -8.96 -5.73 10.37
N ALA A 91 -10.09 -5.06 10.16
CA ALA A 91 -11.16 -5.51 9.26
C ALA A 91 -10.68 -5.62 7.80
N ALA A 92 -9.89 -4.66 7.33
CA ALA A 92 -9.34 -4.66 5.97
C ALA A 92 -8.51 -5.91 5.61
N TRP A 93 -7.94 -6.62 6.59
CA TRP A 93 -7.21 -7.88 6.38
C TRP A 93 -7.93 -9.11 6.94
N ALA A 94 -9.14 -8.97 7.48
CA ALA A 94 -9.92 -10.09 7.99
C ALA A 94 -10.71 -10.78 6.85
N PRO A 95 -10.71 -12.12 6.76
CA PRO A 95 -11.43 -12.84 5.71
C PRO A 95 -12.94 -12.60 5.70
N ASP A 96 -13.53 -12.39 6.88
CA ASP A 96 -14.97 -12.33 7.09
C ASP A 96 -15.45 -10.93 7.50
N ALA A 97 -14.66 -9.88 7.22
CA ALA A 97 -15.09 -8.52 7.53
C ALA A 97 -16.27 -8.10 6.64
N GLU A 98 -17.27 -7.48 7.26
CA GLU A 98 -18.37 -6.84 6.54
C GLU A 98 -17.85 -5.54 5.92
N GLU A 99 -17.75 -5.52 4.59
CA GLU A 99 -17.29 -4.36 3.82
C GLU A 99 -18.49 -3.60 3.22
N SER A 100 -18.38 -2.28 3.13
CA SER A 100 -19.40 -1.49 2.43
C SER A 100 -19.45 -1.84 0.94
N PRO A 101 -20.61 -1.73 0.27
CA PRO A 101 -20.71 -2.02 -1.17
C PRO A 101 -19.68 -1.27 -2.02
N LEU A 102 -19.44 0.01 -1.68
CA LEU A 102 -18.44 0.84 -2.36
C LEU A 102 -17.00 0.32 -2.18
N LEU A 103 -16.67 -0.18 -0.98
CA LEU A 103 -15.36 -0.78 -0.73
C LEU A 103 -15.20 -2.09 -1.51
N VAL A 104 -16.24 -2.92 -1.57
CA VAL A 104 -16.26 -4.17 -2.35
C VAL A 104 -16.02 -3.91 -3.83
N GLU A 105 -16.73 -2.94 -4.42
CA GLU A 105 -16.55 -2.55 -5.82
C GLU A 105 -15.14 -2.01 -6.09
N GLY A 106 -14.62 -1.15 -5.22
CA GLY A 106 -13.26 -0.64 -5.34
C GLY A 106 -12.20 -1.74 -5.22
N LEU A 107 -12.40 -2.72 -4.34
CA LEU A 107 -11.51 -3.87 -4.21
C LEU A 107 -11.53 -4.77 -5.45
N ALA A 108 -12.68 -4.90 -6.12
CA ALA A 108 -12.75 -5.61 -7.39
C ALA A 108 -11.87 -4.94 -8.46
N VAL A 109 -11.88 -3.60 -8.55
CA VAL A 109 -10.98 -2.84 -9.45
C VAL A 109 -9.51 -3.08 -9.11
N LEU A 110 -9.16 -3.09 -7.82
CA LEU A 110 -7.78 -3.36 -7.38
C LEU A 110 -7.34 -4.80 -7.71
N ARG A 111 -8.25 -5.79 -7.63
CA ARG A 111 -7.97 -7.18 -8.03
C ARG A 111 -7.76 -7.30 -9.54
N GLU A 112 -8.58 -6.62 -10.36
CA GLU A 112 -8.38 -6.55 -11.81
C GLU A 112 -7.01 -5.94 -12.14
N ARG A 113 -6.59 -4.91 -11.42
CA ARG A 113 -5.23 -4.36 -11.53
C ARG A 113 -4.18 -5.43 -11.23
N SER A 114 -4.29 -6.15 -10.11
CA SER A 114 -3.35 -7.21 -9.73
C SER A 114 -3.25 -8.31 -10.79
N GLU A 115 -4.37 -8.72 -11.39
CA GLU A 115 -4.39 -9.68 -12.50
C GLU A 115 -3.62 -9.17 -13.72
N ARG A 116 -3.80 -7.89 -14.09
CA ARG A 116 -3.04 -7.25 -15.17
C ARG A 116 -1.54 -7.15 -14.84
N LEU A 117 -1.17 -7.03 -13.57
CA LEU A 117 0.23 -6.96 -13.14
C LEU A 117 0.91 -8.33 -13.08
N ALA A 118 0.18 -9.43 -12.99
CA ALA A 118 0.77 -10.77 -12.85
C ALA A 118 1.71 -11.17 -14.01
N PRO A 119 1.41 -10.91 -15.31
CA PRO A 119 2.36 -11.13 -16.40
C PRO A 119 3.60 -10.23 -16.32
N LEU A 120 3.43 -8.96 -15.94
CA LEU A 120 4.53 -8.01 -15.78
C LEU A 120 5.47 -8.48 -14.68
N ARG A 121 4.92 -8.96 -13.57
CA ARG A 121 5.67 -9.52 -12.46
C ARG A 121 6.58 -10.67 -12.91
N ARG A 122 6.06 -11.63 -13.67
CA ARG A 122 6.88 -12.75 -14.19
C ARG A 122 8.05 -12.25 -15.04
N ARG A 123 7.84 -11.20 -15.84
CA ARG A 123 8.89 -10.56 -16.64
C ARG A 123 9.91 -9.82 -15.78
N MET A 124 9.48 -9.15 -14.70
CA MET A 124 10.37 -8.50 -13.74
C MET A 124 11.23 -9.53 -12.99
N GLU A 125 10.67 -10.69 -12.61
CA GLU A 125 11.43 -11.77 -11.97
C GLU A 125 12.46 -12.40 -12.91
N ALA A 126 12.11 -12.60 -14.18
CA ALA A 126 13.08 -13.05 -15.19
C ALA A 126 14.23 -12.03 -15.35
N ALA A 127 13.90 -10.74 -15.48
CA ALA A 127 14.90 -9.68 -15.56
C ALA A 127 15.78 -9.60 -14.30
N LEU A 128 15.21 -9.82 -13.11
CA LEU A 128 15.97 -9.86 -11.86
C LEU A 128 16.94 -11.04 -11.82
N ARG A 129 16.48 -12.24 -12.17
CA ARG A 129 17.33 -13.45 -12.22
C ARG A 129 18.48 -13.33 -13.22
N GLU A 130 18.24 -12.63 -14.32
CA GLU A 130 19.24 -12.40 -15.37
C GLU A 130 20.13 -11.18 -15.08
N GLY A 131 19.99 -10.53 -13.92
CA GLY A 131 20.80 -9.34 -13.57
C GLY A 131 20.49 -8.11 -14.43
N ARG A 132 19.37 -8.10 -15.14
CA ARG A 132 18.94 -7.02 -16.06
C ARG A 132 18.04 -5.98 -15.39
N LEU A 133 17.70 -6.16 -14.11
CA LEU A 133 16.95 -5.16 -13.37
C LEU A 133 17.91 -4.08 -12.85
N GLY A 134 17.93 -2.92 -13.51
CA GLY A 134 18.84 -1.82 -13.18
C GLY A 134 18.59 -1.13 -11.82
N VAL A 135 17.50 -1.50 -11.13
CA VAL A 135 17.12 -0.95 -9.83
C VAL A 135 16.56 -2.05 -8.93
N ALA A 136 16.80 -1.95 -7.63
CA ALA A 136 16.26 -2.92 -6.68
C ALA A 136 14.72 -2.85 -6.61
N LEU A 137 14.07 -4.00 -6.50
CA LEU A 137 12.60 -4.10 -6.47
C LEU A 137 11.93 -3.26 -5.36
N PRO A 138 12.50 -3.14 -4.14
CA PRO A 138 11.97 -2.21 -3.13
C PRO A 138 11.98 -0.74 -3.55
N ALA A 139 12.94 -0.31 -4.37
CA ALA A 139 12.98 1.05 -4.89
C ALA A 139 11.90 1.27 -5.95
N VAL A 140 11.69 0.29 -6.84
CA VAL A 140 10.56 0.29 -7.79
C VAL A 140 9.23 0.38 -7.05
N ALA A 141 9.06 -0.44 -6.00
CA ALA A 141 7.86 -0.43 -5.18
C ALA A 141 7.59 0.96 -4.57
N ALA A 142 8.59 1.58 -3.92
CA ALA A 142 8.44 2.89 -3.30
C ALA A 142 7.95 3.97 -4.28
N THR A 143 8.50 4.03 -5.49
CA THR A 143 8.06 4.98 -6.52
C THR A 143 6.61 4.74 -6.95
N HIS A 144 6.21 3.48 -7.13
CA HIS A 144 4.85 3.16 -7.56
C HIS A 144 3.82 3.36 -6.45
N LEU A 145 4.18 3.09 -5.19
CA LEU A 145 3.35 3.43 -4.03
C LEU A 145 3.09 4.94 -3.97
N HIS A 146 4.14 5.75 -4.11
CA HIS A 146 4.01 7.21 -4.12
C HIS A 146 3.07 7.69 -5.21
N MET A 147 3.25 7.18 -6.43
CA MET A 147 2.40 7.59 -7.55
C MET A 147 0.97 7.10 -7.42
N HIS A 148 0.74 5.89 -6.90
CA HIS A 148 -0.61 5.39 -6.60
C HIS A 148 -1.31 6.30 -5.57
N ALA A 149 -0.63 6.59 -4.44
CA ALA A 149 -1.18 7.46 -3.41
C ALA A 149 -1.43 8.88 -3.95
N ASN A 150 -0.50 9.48 -4.69
CA ASN A 150 -0.69 10.79 -5.30
C ASN A 150 -1.92 10.87 -6.22
N ARG A 151 -2.21 9.81 -6.99
CA ARG A 151 -3.38 9.79 -7.88
C ARG A 151 -4.69 9.56 -7.12
N MET A 152 -4.65 8.84 -6.01
CA MET A 152 -5.83 8.56 -5.18
C MET A 152 -6.21 9.70 -4.24
N LEU A 153 -5.23 10.42 -3.70
CA LEU A 153 -5.43 11.42 -2.65
C LEU A 153 -5.69 12.81 -3.23
N ARG A 154 -6.78 13.46 -2.82
CA ARG A 154 -7.24 14.75 -3.39
C ARG A 154 -6.43 15.96 -2.93
N SER A 155 -5.89 15.92 -1.72
CA SER A 155 -5.18 17.05 -1.10
C SER A 155 -4.21 16.57 -0.04
N ALA A 156 -3.25 17.42 0.35
CA ALA A 156 -2.26 17.12 1.39
C ALA A 156 -1.59 15.74 1.22
N ALA A 157 -1.36 15.31 -0.03
CA ALA A 157 -0.98 13.95 -0.38
C ALA A 157 0.22 13.46 0.43
N ARG A 158 1.27 14.29 0.58
CA ARG A 158 2.48 13.95 1.34
C ARG A 158 2.21 13.66 2.84
N ALA A 159 1.35 14.46 3.47
CA ALA A 159 0.99 14.26 4.88
C ALA A 159 0.13 13.01 5.07
N GLN A 160 -0.77 12.75 4.13
CA GLN A 160 -1.62 11.55 4.12
C GLN A 160 -0.79 10.30 3.81
N GLU A 161 0.14 10.37 2.86
CA GLU A 161 1.12 9.32 2.56
C GLU A 161 1.92 8.93 3.79
N LEU A 162 2.41 9.92 4.56
CA LEU A 162 3.11 9.63 5.81
C LEU A 162 2.24 8.82 6.79
N VAL A 163 0.97 9.20 6.94
CA VAL A 163 0.02 8.46 7.80
C VAL A 163 -0.20 7.04 7.28
N LEU A 164 -0.43 6.88 5.97
CA LEU A 164 -0.66 5.57 5.35
C LEU A 164 0.56 4.64 5.46
N TYR A 165 1.78 5.15 5.24
CA TYR A 165 3.00 4.37 5.41
C TYR A 165 3.27 4.01 6.88
N ASP A 166 2.98 4.92 7.83
CA ASP A 166 3.04 4.60 9.25
C ASP A 166 2.03 3.50 9.63
N PHE A 167 0.80 3.56 9.08
CA PHE A 167 -0.21 2.53 9.30
C PHE A 167 0.22 1.18 8.75
N LEU A 168 0.72 1.12 7.51
CA LEU A 168 1.26 -0.11 6.92
C LEU A 168 2.40 -0.68 7.75
N ALA A 169 3.38 0.15 8.14
CA ALA A 169 4.51 -0.28 8.94
C ALA A 169 4.07 -0.93 10.27
N ARG A 170 3.18 -0.26 11.02
CA ARG A 170 2.64 -0.81 12.29
C ARG A 170 1.85 -2.08 12.09
N THR A 171 1.04 -2.16 11.04
CA THR A 171 0.27 -3.36 10.70
C THR A 171 1.18 -4.53 10.36
N TYR A 172 2.19 -4.34 9.52
CA TYR A 172 3.14 -5.39 9.16
C TYR A 172 4.00 -5.83 10.35
N GLN A 173 4.44 -4.90 11.21
CA GLN A 173 5.11 -5.22 12.47
C GLN A 173 4.23 -6.09 13.37
N SER A 174 2.95 -5.75 13.51
CA SER A 174 1.98 -6.53 14.28
C SER A 174 1.77 -7.93 13.70
N GLN A 175 1.67 -8.06 12.37
CA GLN A 175 1.57 -9.36 11.70
C GLN A 175 2.83 -10.23 11.92
N LEU A 176 4.03 -9.66 11.78
CA LEU A 176 5.29 -10.37 12.04
C LEU A 176 5.42 -10.82 13.50
N ALA A 177 5.01 -9.98 14.46
CA ALA A 177 5.02 -10.33 15.88
C ALA A 177 4.07 -11.50 16.18
N ARG A 178 2.87 -11.51 15.59
CA ARG A 178 1.91 -12.62 15.72
C ARG A 178 2.43 -13.91 15.10
N ALA A 179 3.05 -13.84 13.92
CA ALA A 179 3.63 -15.02 13.27
C ALA A 179 4.72 -15.66 14.15
N ARG A 180 5.62 -14.85 14.74
CA ARG A 180 6.66 -15.33 15.67
C ARG A 180 6.11 -15.96 16.94
N ALA A 181 4.99 -15.44 17.46
CA ALA A 181 4.35 -15.98 18.66
C ALA A 181 3.64 -17.33 18.39
N GLN A 182 3.31 -17.62 17.14
CA GLN A 182 2.68 -18.87 16.70
C GLN A 182 3.70 -19.93 16.27
N GLU A 183 4.95 -19.55 15.99
CA GLU A 183 6.04 -20.50 15.78
C GLU A 183 6.34 -21.26 17.09
N PRO A 184 6.30 -22.61 17.10
CA PRO A 184 6.65 -23.37 18.29
C PRO A 184 8.10 -23.06 18.69
N ARG A 185 8.29 -22.74 19.97
CA ARG A 185 9.62 -22.50 20.55
C ARG A 185 10.42 -23.81 20.48
N PRO A 186 11.70 -23.80 20.07
CA PRO A 186 12.53 -25.00 20.01
C PRO A 186 12.69 -25.66 21.38
#